data_AF-A0A2W6X0B2-F1
#
_entry.id   AF-A0A2W6X0B2-F1
#
_cell.length_a   1.000
_cell.length_b   1.000
_cell.length_c   1.000
_cell.angle_alpha   90.00
_cell.angle_beta   90.00
_cell.angle_gamma   90.00
#
_symmetry.space_group_name_H-M   'P 1'
#
loop_
_entity.id
_entity.type
_entity.pdbx_description
1 polymer ?
#
loop_
_entity_poly.entity_id
_entity_poly.type
_entity_poly.pdbx_seq_one_letter_code
_entity_poly.pdbx_strand_id
1 'polypeptide(L)'
;MVGITNKIMLAEIRRQQQLSQSIVDGQTSISTGITLNKPSDDALAWVQVSDIGRAQAQQSAWQTNVSYGTTRAGNAEANLEEINNLMTRAQELVTSARNGALNDTSAAAIAEELKTIRTTVGELLNQKDYQGVSVFDDGQSVLVPVSRGLNLAVVGTKQEISENIDVNGTSMSLDDILGKAIDAVEGGNDTDLASSLDAIQIGQNRVVVERAKQGVRADRLDVIGTRLTDVDINLSERRDTLESADLTTVISNAKAQLLQLEAAQSAFARINQQTLFDLIS
;
A
#
# COMPACT_ATOMS: atom_id res chain seq x y z
N MET A 1 50.01 54.28 4.53
CA MET A 1 49.88 52.83 4.82
C MET A 1 48.51 52.43 5.36
N VAL A 2 47.82 53.26 6.15
CA VAL A 2 46.48 52.97 6.75
C VAL A 2 45.41 52.48 5.75
N GLY A 3 45.33 53.06 4.56
CA GLY A 3 44.34 52.64 3.53
C GLY A 3 44.62 51.26 2.91
N ILE A 4 45.86 50.77 2.94
CA ILE A 4 46.24 49.44 2.46
C ILE A 4 45.94 48.41 3.55
N THR A 5 46.27 48.72 4.81
CA THR A 5 45.99 47.87 5.97
C THR A 5 44.48 47.63 6.16
N ASN A 6 43.65 48.67 6.01
CA ASN A 6 42.19 48.52 6.10
C ASN A 6 41.62 47.65 4.97
N LYS A 7 42.14 47.80 3.74
CA LYS A 7 41.75 46.93 2.60
C LYS A 7 42.14 45.46 2.83
N ILE A 8 43.30 45.21 3.43
CA ILE A 8 43.77 43.85 3.75
C ILE A 8 42.92 43.23 4.86
N MET A 9 42.59 43.97 5.93
CA MET A 9 41.69 43.47 6.98
C MET A 9 40.31 43.12 6.44
N LEU A 10 39.71 43.99 5.62
CA LEU A 10 38.41 43.75 5.01
C LEU A 10 38.41 42.55 4.07
N ALA A 11 39.51 42.31 3.36
CA ALA A 11 39.68 41.12 2.52
C ALA A 11 39.79 39.85 3.37
N GLU A 12 40.52 39.90 4.48
CA GLU A 12 40.68 38.77 5.40
C GLU A 12 39.39 38.44 6.15
N ILE A 13 38.62 39.44 6.59
CA ILE A 13 37.29 39.24 7.19
C ILE A 13 36.35 38.55 6.20
N ARG A 14 36.34 38.98 4.93
CA ARG A 14 35.53 38.33 3.88
C ARG A 14 35.97 36.88 3.64
N ARG A 15 37.28 36.60 3.64
CA ARG A 15 37.80 35.24 3.53
C ARG A 15 37.37 34.38 4.72
N GLN A 16 37.46 34.90 5.95
CA GLN A 16 37.01 34.20 7.15
C GLN A 16 35.50 33.95 7.14
N GLN A 17 34.70 34.90 6.67
CA GLN A 17 33.26 34.71 6.49
C GLN A 17 32.95 33.61 5.46
N GLN A 18 33.63 33.59 4.32
CA GLN A 18 33.49 32.54 3.31
C GLN A 18 33.90 31.16 3.85
N LEU A 19 34.98 31.10 4.63
CA LEU A 19 35.46 29.87 5.26
C LEU A 19 34.47 29.37 6.33
N SER A 20 33.96 30.27 7.16
CA SER A 20 32.91 29.97 8.14
C SER A 20 31.66 29.40 7.46
N GLN A 21 31.23 29.96 6.33
CA GLN A 21 30.10 29.42 5.58
C GLN A 21 30.40 28.03 5.02
N SER A 22 31.61 27.81 4.48
CA SER A 22 32.01 26.50 3.95
C SER A 22 32.03 25.42 5.03
N ILE A 23 32.44 25.77 6.26
CA ILE A 23 32.41 24.87 7.42
C ILE A 23 30.96 24.52 7.78
N VAL A 24 30.05 25.49 7.78
CA VAL A 24 28.61 25.24 8.06
C VAL A 24 28.01 24.32 7.00
N ASP A 25 28.31 24.56 5.72
CA ASP A 25 27.85 23.71 4.62
C ASP A 25 28.41 22.27 4.74
N GLY A 26 29.69 22.14 5.12
CA GLY A 26 30.32 20.84 5.40
C GLY A 26 29.71 20.14 6.62
N GLN A 27 29.43 20.87 7.71
CA GLN A 27 28.75 20.32 8.89
C GLN A 27 27.34 19.86 8.58
N THR A 28 26.63 20.59 7.72
CA THR A 28 25.30 20.20 7.24
C THR A 28 25.40 18.91 6.42
N SER A 29 26.36 18.82 5.50
CA SER A 29 26.58 17.60 4.71
C SER A 29 26.96 16.40 5.59
N ILE A 30 27.67 16.62 6.70
CA ILE A 30 27.98 15.57 7.69
C ILE A 30 26.73 15.13 8.45
N SER A 31 25.84 16.05 8.81
CA SER A 31 24.64 15.73 9.58
C SER A 31 23.53 15.11 8.72
N THR A 32 23.38 15.55 7.47
CA THR A 32 22.37 15.07 6.53
C THR A 32 22.85 13.87 5.72
N GLY A 33 24.17 13.67 5.59
CA GLY A 33 24.76 12.63 4.75
C GLY A 33 24.71 12.94 3.25
N ILE A 34 24.26 14.15 2.86
CA ILE A 34 24.10 14.55 1.46
C ILE A 34 24.83 15.87 1.17
N THR A 35 25.41 15.98 -0.02
CA THR A 35 26.08 17.20 -0.49
C THR A 35 25.15 18.16 -1.22
N LEU A 36 24.04 17.66 -1.76
CA LEU A 36 23.10 18.44 -2.57
C LEU A 36 22.01 19.06 -1.68
N ASN A 37 22.30 20.18 -1.04
CA ASN A 37 21.39 20.81 -0.07
C ASN A 37 20.62 22.01 -0.66
N LYS A 38 21.18 22.65 -1.69
CA LYS A 38 20.57 23.79 -2.39
C LYS A 38 20.77 23.67 -3.90
N PRO A 39 19.89 24.29 -4.73
CA PRO A 39 20.03 24.27 -6.19
C PRO A 39 21.36 24.84 -6.71
N SER A 40 22.03 25.69 -5.91
CA SER A 40 23.33 26.25 -6.27
C SER A 40 24.50 25.28 -6.10
N ASP A 41 24.31 24.15 -5.40
CA ASP A 41 25.37 23.15 -5.21
C ASP A 41 25.63 22.39 -6.52
N ASP A 42 24.56 21.89 -7.14
CA ASP A 42 24.56 21.38 -8.52
C ASP A 42 23.14 21.51 -9.11
N ALA A 43 22.97 22.44 -10.05
CA ALA A 43 21.65 22.70 -10.64
C ALA A 43 21.13 21.52 -11.49
N LEU A 44 22.01 20.75 -12.13
CA LEU A 44 21.60 19.62 -12.95
C LEU A 44 21.19 18.44 -12.08
N ALA A 45 22.00 18.10 -11.08
CA ALA A 45 21.69 17.04 -10.11
C ALA A 45 20.40 17.40 -9.33
N TRP A 46 20.22 18.67 -8.96
CA TRP A 46 19.01 19.13 -8.28
C TRP A 46 17.73 18.86 -9.06
N VAL A 47 17.71 19.15 -10.36
CA VAL A 47 16.54 18.86 -11.21
C VAL A 47 16.27 17.37 -11.25
N GLN A 48 17.30 16.54 -11.44
CA GLN A 48 17.14 15.09 -11.49
C GLN A 48 16.63 14.51 -10.17
N VAL A 49 17.18 14.94 -9.04
CA VAL A 49 16.73 14.54 -7.70
C VAL A 49 15.30 15.00 -7.44
N SER A 50 14.93 16.21 -7.87
CA SER A 50 13.54 16.69 -7.77
C SER A 50 12.58 15.83 -8.58
N ASP A 51 12.95 15.44 -9.80
CA ASP A 51 12.14 14.57 -10.65
C ASP A 51 11.98 13.18 -10.04
N ILE A 52 13.06 12.62 -9.48
CA ILE A 52 13.03 11.36 -8.74
C ILE A 52 12.12 11.48 -7.51
N GLY A 53 12.24 12.55 -6.73
CA GLY A 53 11.39 12.77 -5.56
C GLY A 53 9.90 12.83 -5.91
N ARG A 54 9.53 13.44 -7.05
CA ARG A 54 8.14 13.40 -7.55
C ARG A 54 7.71 11.99 -7.96
N ALA A 55 8.60 11.22 -8.59
CA ALA A 55 8.34 9.83 -8.94
C ALA A 55 8.16 8.96 -7.69
N GLN A 56 9.00 9.12 -6.66
CA GLN A 56 8.90 8.43 -5.36
C GLN A 56 7.58 8.77 -4.64
N ALA A 57 7.15 10.03 -4.64
CA ALA A 57 5.86 10.42 -4.06
C ALA A 57 4.67 9.74 -4.77
N GLN A 58 4.72 9.65 -6.11
CA GLN A 58 3.71 8.94 -6.88
C GLN A 58 3.75 7.42 -6.62
N GLN A 59 4.95 6.87 -6.47
CA GLN A 59 5.21 5.47 -6.17
C GLN A 59 4.65 5.06 -4.80
N SER A 60 4.87 5.89 -3.78
CA SER A 60 4.31 5.73 -2.44
C SER A 60 2.77 5.73 -2.44
N ALA A 61 2.14 6.61 -3.22
CA ALA A 61 0.69 6.61 -3.38
C ALA A 61 0.18 5.29 -4.00
N TRP A 62 0.86 4.76 -5.02
CA TRP A 62 0.50 3.47 -5.61
C TRP A 62 0.71 2.29 -4.67
N GLN A 63 1.79 2.27 -3.88
CA GLN A 63 2.01 1.24 -2.85
C GLN A 63 0.89 1.25 -1.81
N THR A 64 0.44 2.45 -1.39
CA THR A 64 -0.70 2.60 -0.47
C THR A 64 -1.99 2.03 -1.10
N ASN A 65 -2.22 2.32 -2.37
CA ASN A 65 -3.38 1.80 -3.11
C ASN A 65 -3.32 0.27 -3.28
N VAL A 66 -2.14 -0.29 -3.56
CA VAL A 66 -1.96 -1.76 -3.61
C VAL A 66 -2.24 -2.38 -2.25
N SER A 67 -1.71 -1.81 -1.15
CA SER A 67 -1.97 -2.29 0.21
C SER A 67 -3.46 -2.26 0.56
N TYR A 68 -4.16 -1.19 0.18
CA TYR A 68 -5.62 -1.10 0.30
C TYR A 68 -6.32 -2.19 -0.51
N GLY A 69 -5.91 -2.39 -1.77
CA GLY A 69 -6.42 -3.43 -2.65
C GLY A 69 -6.21 -4.84 -2.07
N THR A 70 -5.02 -5.13 -1.55
CA THR A 70 -4.67 -6.42 -0.94
C THR A 70 -5.53 -6.70 0.29
N THR A 71 -5.75 -5.69 1.13
CA THR A 71 -6.61 -5.82 2.33
C THR A 71 -8.06 -6.13 1.93
N ARG A 72 -8.63 -5.40 0.95
CA ARG A 72 -9.97 -5.71 0.44
C ARG A 72 -10.03 -7.11 -0.18
N ALA A 73 -9.02 -7.48 -0.96
CA ALA A 73 -8.96 -8.77 -1.63
C ALA A 73 -8.92 -9.93 -0.64
N GLY A 74 -8.14 -9.81 0.45
CA GLY A 74 -8.07 -10.81 1.51
C GLY A 74 -9.37 -10.96 2.28
N ASN A 75 -10.05 -9.84 2.59
CA ASN A 75 -11.38 -9.90 3.22
C ASN A 75 -12.41 -10.58 2.31
N ALA A 76 -12.40 -10.28 1.01
CA ALA A 76 -13.28 -10.91 0.04
C ALA A 76 -13.02 -12.42 -0.09
N GLU A 77 -11.74 -12.83 -0.10
CA GLU A 77 -11.36 -14.25 -0.16
C GLU A 77 -11.80 -15.02 1.10
N ALA A 78 -11.61 -14.44 2.29
CA ALA A 78 -12.08 -15.03 3.54
C ALA A 78 -13.60 -15.22 3.56
N ASN A 79 -14.36 -14.21 3.09
CA ASN A 79 -15.82 -14.31 3.00
C ASN A 79 -16.25 -15.39 1.99
N LEU A 80 -15.59 -15.49 0.84
CA LEU A 80 -15.89 -16.53 -0.17
C LEU A 80 -15.55 -17.94 0.34
N GLU A 81 -14.49 -18.09 1.12
CA GLU A 81 -14.14 -19.35 1.77
C GLU A 81 -15.20 -19.77 2.78
N GLU A 82 -15.66 -18.85 3.63
CA GLU A 82 -16.69 -19.16 4.60
C GLU A 82 -18.04 -19.47 3.93
N ILE A 83 -18.41 -18.72 2.88
CA ILE A 83 -19.59 -19.06 2.07
C ILE A 83 -19.45 -20.46 1.46
N ASN A 84 -18.27 -20.85 0.99
CA ASN A 84 -18.05 -22.20 0.44
C ASN A 84 -18.24 -23.29 1.50
N ASN A 85 -17.74 -23.07 2.72
CA ASN A 85 -17.94 -23.98 3.85
C ASN A 85 -19.43 -24.12 4.21
N LEU A 86 -20.14 -22.99 4.28
CA LEU A 86 -21.57 -22.95 4.55
C LEU A 86 -22.41 -23.63 3.46
N MET A 87 -22.03 -23.48 2.18
CA MET A 87 -22.69 -24.18 1.07
C MET A 87 -22.43 -25.69 1.11
N THR A 88 -21.22 -26.11 1.53
CA THR A 88 -20.90 -27.53 1.78
C THR A 88 -21.79 -28.07 2.89
N ARG A 89 -21.95 -27.31 3.98
CA ARG A 89 -22.85 -27.68 5.08
C ARG A 89 -24.30 -27.79 4.64
N ALA A 90 -24.78 -26.85 3.82
CA ALA A 90 -26.13 -26.91 3.26
C ALA A 90 -26.33 -28.19 2.41
N GLN A 91 -25.32 -28.59 1.63
CA GLN A 91 -25.34 -29.82 0.84
C GLN A 91 -25.46 -31.07 1.75
N GLU A 92 -24.71 -31.12 2.85
CA GLU A 92 -24.79 -32.21 3.83
C GLU A 92 -26.17 -32.31 4.46
N LEU A 93 -26.76 -31.16 4.84
CA LEU A 93 -28.08 -31.06 5.46
C LEU A 93 -29.18 -31.56 4.53
N VAL A 94 -29.18 -31.12 3.26
CA VAL A 94 -30.16 -31.58 2.26
C VAL A 94 -29.95 -33.07 1.93
N THR A 95 -28.70 -33.55 1.88
CA THR A 95 -28.41 -34.98 1.68
C THR A 95 -28.91 -35.82 2.86
N SER A 96 -28.75 -35.34 4.09
CA SER A 96 -29.29 -35.98 5.30
C SER A 96 -30.81 -36.01 5.28
N ALA A 97 -31.44 -34.89 4.88
CA ALA A 97 -32.88 -34.79 4.68
C ALA A 97 -33.39 -35.68 3.52
N ARG A 98 -32.54 -36.08 2.58
CA ARG A 98 -32.95 -37.01 1.53
C ARG A 98 -32.87 -38.47 1.97
N ASN A 99 -31.86 -38.81 2.76
CA ASN A 99 -31.58 -40.20 3.18
C ASN A 99 -32.39 -40.62 4.43
N GLY A 100 -32.83 -39.67 5.24
CA GLY A 100 -33.60 -39.96 6.45
C GLY A 100 -35.08 -40.23 6.15
N ALA A 101 -35.69 -41.17 6.90
CA ALA A 101 -37.14 -41.14 7.07
C ALA A 101 -37.47 -39.94 7.97
N LEU A 102 -37.57 -38.74 7.39
CA LEU A 102 -37.82 -37.54 8.20
C LEU A 102 -39.16 -37.64 8.87
N ASN A 103 -39.13 -37.42 10.19
CA ASN A 103 -40.28 -36.95 10.91
C ASN A 103 -40.27 -35.41 10.93
N ASP A 104 -41.43 -34.82 11.18
CA ASP A 104 -41.63 -33.36 11.16
C ASP A 104 -40.62 -32.62 12.06
N THR A 105 -40.25 -33.21 13.20
CA THR A 105 -39.26 -32.64 14.12
C THR A 105 -37.86 -32.56 13.51
N SER A 106 -37.40 -33.62 12.83
CA SER A 106 -36.09 -33.64 12.17
C SER A 106 -36.04 -32.69 10.97
N ALA A 107 -37.14 -32.56 10.23
CA ALA A 107 -37.25 -31.62 9.11
C ALA A 107 -37.17 -30.17 9.59
N ALA A 108 -37.90 -29.83 10.66
CA ALA A 108 -37.88 -28.51 11.26
C ALA A 108 -36.47 -28.12 11.76
N ALA A 109 -35.74 -29.05 12.38
CA ALA A 109 -34.38 -28.78 12.86
C ALA A 109 -33.39 -28.51 11.71
N ILE A 110 -33.46 -29.31 10.63
CA ILE A 110 -32.60 -29.11 9.45
C ILE A 110 -32.94 -27.79 8.75
N ALA A 111 -34.24 -27.48 8.61
CA ALA A 111 -34.69 -26.23 8.01
C ALA A 111 -34.20 -25.01 8.82
N GLU A 112 -34.17 -25.08 10.15
CA GLU A 112 -33.64 -24.00 11.00
C GLU A 112 -32.14 -23.79 10.81
N GLU A 113 -31.37 -24.88 10.66
CA GLU A 113 -29.94 -24.78 10.37
C GLU A 113 -29.69 -24.18 8.98
N LEU A 114 -30.47 -24.56 7.97
CA LEU A 114 -30.43 -23.95 6.64
C LEU A 114 -30.81 -22.46 6.65
N LYS A 115 -31.80 -22.04 7.47
CA LYS A 115 -32.15 -20.62 7.66
C LYS A 115 -31.00 -19.83 8.26
N THR A 116 -30.29 -20.41 9.22
CA THR A 116 -29.08 -19.81 9.80
C THR A 116 -28.00 -19.65 8.73
N ILE A 117 -27.71 -20.71 7.97
CA ILE A 117 -26.75 -20.68 6.86
C ILE A 117 -27.11 -19.58 5.85
N ARG A 118 -28.38 -19.52 5.42
CA ARG A 118 -28.87 -18.49 4.49
C ARG A 118 -28.63 -17.08 5.02
N THR A 119 -28.94 -16.85 6.29
CA THR A 119 -28.74 -15.56 6.95
C THR A 119 -27.26 -15.18 6.96
N THR A 120 -26.38 -16.09 7.41
CA THR A 120 -24.94 -15.85 7.48
C THR A 120 -24.32 -15.63 6.11
N VAL A 121 -24.73 -16.39 5.08
CA VAL A 121 -24.29 -16.14 3.69
C VAL A 121 -24.68 -14.74 3.24
N GLY A 122 -25.91 -14.31 3.52
CA GLY A 122 -26.38 -12.95 3.24
C GLY A 122 -25.57 -11.88 3.97
N GLU A 123 -25.21 -12.12 5.23
CA GLU A 123 -24.37 -11.22 6.03
C GLU A 123 -22.95 -11.10 5.47
N LEU A 124 -22.32 -12.23 5.10
CA LEU A 124 -20.98 -12.25 4.52
C LEU A 124 -20.93 -11.54 3.16
N LEU A 125 -21.97 -11.70 2.33
CA LEU A 125 -22.10 -10.99 1.06
C LEU A 125 -22.28 -9.47 1.26
N ASN A 126 -22.88 -9.05 2.38
CA ASN A 126 -23.15 -7.65 2.68
C ASN A 126 -22.20 -7.04 3.73
N GLN A 127 -21.16 -7.77 4.10
CA GLN A 127 -20.19 -7.32 5.09
C GLN A 127 -19.51 -6.04 4.62
N LYS A 128 -19.27 -5.15 5.57
CA LYS A 128 -18.54 -3.91 5.38
C LYS A 128 -17.23 -3.95 6.13
N ASP A 129 -16.23 -3.24 5.61
CA ASP A 129 -14.99 -3.00 6.30
C ASP A 129 -15.16 -1.98 7.44
N TYR A 130 -14.07 -1.71 8.17
CA TYR A 130 -14.04 -0.74 9.28
C TYR A 130 -14.34 0.71 8.84
N GLN A 131 -14.30 0.99 7.54
CA GLN A 131 -14.62 2.30 6.97
C GLN A 131 -16.08 2.37 6.47
N GLY A 132 -16.84 1.28 6.61
CA GLY A 132 -18.22 1.18 6.14
C GLY A 132 -18.35 0.90 4.64
N VAL A 133 -17.25 0.56 3.95
CA VAL A 133 -17.24 0.18 2.53
C VAL A 133 -17.56 -1.31 2.43
N SER A 134 -18.46 -1.67 1.53
CA SER A 134 -18.80 -3.08 1.27
C SER A 134 -17.55 -3.87 0.85
N VAL A 135 -17.40 -5.10 1.33
CA VAL A 135 -16.26 -5.97 0.97
C VAL A 135 -16.30 -6.31 -0.52
N PHE A 136 -17.49 -6.68 -1.02
CA PHE A 136 -17.77 -6.87 -2.44
C PHE A 136 -18.38 -5.61 -3.05
N ASP A 137 -18.06 -5.33 -4.30
CA ASP A 137 -18.56 -4.13 -4.97
C ASP A 137 -20.02 -4.31 -5.44
N ASP A 138 -20.82 -3.25 -5.38
CA ASP A 138 -22.24 -3.27 -5.74
C ASP A 138 -22.42 -2.98 -7.24
N GLY A 139 -22.53 -4.04 -8.05
CA GLY A 139 -22.85 -3.98 -9.48
C GLY A 139 -21.74 -3.45 -10.40
N GLN A 140 -20.91 -2.51 -9.96
CA GLN A 140 -19.76 -1.99 -10.70
C GLN A 140 -18.50 -2.07 -9.85
N SER A 141 -17.44 -2.68 -10.40
CA SER A 141 -16.17 -2.77 -9.70
C SER A 141 -15.55 -1.39 -9.47
N VAL A 142 -15.09 -1.15 -8.25
CA VAL A 142 -14.31 0.03 -7.87
C VAL A 142 -12.87 -0.20 -8.33
N LEU A 143 -12.41 0.66 -9.24
CA LEU A 143 -11.08 0.53 -9.81
C LEU A 143 -10.04 1.25 -8.95
N VAL A 144 -9.01 0.52 -8.54
CA VAL A 144 -7.89 1.04 -7.73
C VAL A 144 -6.71 1.38 -8.65
N PRO A 145 -6.21 2.63 -8.66
CA PRO A 145 -5.04 3.02 -9.45
C PRO A 145 -3.75 2.52 -8.80
N VAL A 146 -3.04 1.62 -9.49
CA VAL A 146 -1.83 0.96 -8.94
C VAL A 146 -0.56 1.24 -9.74
N SER A 147 -0.68 1.85 -10.92
CA SER A 147 0.43 2.49 -11.62
C SER A 147 -0.10 3.47 -12.65
N ARG A 148 0.79 4.19 -13.36
CA ARG A 148 0.37 5.17 -14.37
C ARG A 148 -0.45 4.50 -15.47
N GLY A 149 -1.72 4.91 -15.59
CA GLY A 149 -2.64 4.37 -16.60
C GLY A 149 -3.16 2.96 -16.30
N LEU A 150 -2.88 2.40 -15.12
CA LEU A 150 -3.32 1.06 -14.74
C LEU A 150 -4.22 1.12 -13.50
N ASN A 151 -5.50 0.82 -13.72
CA ASN A 151 -6.50 0.72 -12.67
C ASN A 151 -7.03 -0.72 -12.60
N LEU A 152 -7.18 -1.27 -11.39
CA LEU A 152 -7.57 -2.66 -11.20
C LEU A 152 -8.87 -2.78 -10.42
N ALA A 153 -9.73 -3.69 -10.86
CA ALA A 153 -10.78 -4.23 -10.01
C ALA A 153 -10.16 -5.24 -9.04
N VAL A 154 -10.07 -4.87 -7.76
CA VAL A 154 -9.39 -5.66 -6.71
C VAL A 154 -10.29 -6.71 -6.08
N VAL A 155 -11.61 -6.54 -6.21
CA VAL A 155 -12.63 -7.48 -5.75
C VAL A 155 -13.67 -7.74 -6.83
N GLY A 156 -14.37 -8.87 -6.74
CA GLY A 156 -15.57 -9.15 -7.52
C GLY A 156 -16.78 -8.36 -7.03
N THR A 157 -17.81 -8.29 -7.87
CA THR A 157 -19.10 -7.70 -7.51
C THR A 157 -20.01 -8.72 -6.82
N LYS A 158 -20.95 -8.25 -6.00
CA LYS A 158 -21.96 -9.13 -5.39
C LYS A 158 -22.77 -9.88 -6.45
N GLN A 159 -23.13 -9.21 -7.53
CA GLN A 159 -23.89 -9.82 -8.63
C GLN A 159 -23.11 -10.94 -9.33
N GLU A 160 -21.78 -10.81 -9.46
CA GLU A 160 -20.96 -11.92 -9.94
C GLU A 160 -20.99 -13.10 -8.96
N ILE A 161 -21.03 -12.86 -7.66
CA ILE A 161 -20.92 -13.94 -6.66
C ILE A 161 -22.25 -14.65 -6.44
N SER A 162 -23.34 -13.89 -6.27
CA SER A 162 -24.58 -14.38 -5.67
C SER A 162 -25.81 -14.31 -6.57
N GLU A 163 -25.72 -13.78 -7.78
CA GLU A 163 -26.88 -13.59 -8.66
C GLU A 163 -26.66 -14.21 -10.04
N ASN A 164 -27.75 -14.34 -10.80
CA ASN A 164 -27.77 -14.85 -12.17
C ASN A 164 -27.11 -16.23 -12.30
N ILE A 165 -27.26 -17.06 -11.28
CA ILE A 165 -26.78 -18.45 -11.28
C ILE A 165 -27.78 -19.26 -12.10
N ASP A 166 -27.32 -19.82 -13.22
CA ASP A 166 -28.16 -20.68 -14.06
C ASP A 166 -28.29 -22.07 -13.45
N VAL A 167 -29.45 -22.33 -12.85
CA VAL A 167 -29.84 -23.63 -12.31
C VAL A 167 -30.79 -24.27 -13.32
N ASN A 168 -30.23 -25.07 -14.23
CA ASN A 168 -30.98 -25.83 -15.26
C ASN A 168 -31.94 -24.98 -16.11
N GLY A 169 -31.51 -23.80 -16.54
CA GLY A 169 -32.29 -22.87 -17.35
C GLY A 169 -33.08 -21.84 -16.54
N THR A 170 -32.99 -21.87 -15.20
CA THR A 170 -33.62 -20.89 -14.31
C THR A 170 -32.54 -20.05 -13.63
N SER A 171 -32.58 -18.74 -13.87
CA SER A 171 -31.73 -17.78 -13.15
C SER A 171 -32.16 -17.67 -11.69
N MET A 172 -31.24 -17.93 -10.77
CA MET A 172 -31.45 -17.87 -9.33
C MET A 172 -30.34 -17.06 -8.65
N SER A 173 -30.64 -16.50 -7.47
CA SER A 173 -29.62 -16.03 -6.54
C SER A 173 -29.20 -17.13 -5.57
N LEU A 174 -28.07 -16.96 -4.89
CA LEU A 174 -27.63 -17.85 -3.81
C LEU A 174 -28.66 -17.89 -2.66
N ASP A 175 -29.31 -16.76 -2.42
CA ASP A 175 -30.40 -16.64 -1.45
C ASP A 175 -31.64 -17.46 -1.87
N ASP A 176 -32.02 -17.40 -3.15
CA ASP A 176 -33.11 -18.23 -3.70
C ASP A 176 -32.79 -19.72 -3.64
N ILE A 177 -31.53 -20.10 -3.90
CA ILE A 177 -31.07 -21.50 -3.84
C ILE A 177 -31.25 -22.05 -2.42
N LEU A 178 -30.78 -21.31 -1.41
CA LEU A 178 -30.93 -21.69 -0.01
C LEU A 178 -32.40 -21.64 0.45
N GLY A 179 -33.17 -20.67 -0.05
CA GLY A 179 -34.63 -20.61 0.15
C GLY A 179 -35.34 -21.85 -0.35
N LYS A 180 -35.09 -22.28 -1.60
CA LYS A 180 -35.66 -23.51 -2.15
C LYS A 180 -35.24 -24.76 -1.39
N ALA A 181 -34.03 -24.80 -0.84
CA ALA A 181 -33.58 -25.92 -0.01
C ALA A 181 -34.38 -26.01 1.30
N ILE A 182 -34.66 -24.87 1.95
CA ILE A 182 -35.51 -24.82 3.14
C ILE A 182 -36.91 -25.33 2.81
N ASP A 183 -37.53 -24.81 1.74
CA ASP A 183 -38.87 -25.21 1.32
C ASP A 183 -38.95 -26.71 0.98
N ALA A 184 -37.91 -27.26 0.32
CA ALA A 184 -37.82 -28.67 -0.01
C ALA A 184 -37.72 -29.57 1.23
N VAL A 185 -36.96 -29.14 2.25
CA VAL A 185 -36.83 -29.87 3.53
C VAL A 185 -38.14 -29.83 4.31
N GLU A 186 -38.82 -28.68 4.37
CA GLU A 186 -40.11 -28.54 5.06
C GLU A 186 -41.24 -29.30 4.33
N GLY A 187 -41.18 -29.39 2.99
CA GLY A 187 -42.15 -30.13 2.18
C GLY A 187 -41.93 -31.64 2.12
N GLY A 188 -40.70 -32.11 2.33
CA GLY A 188 -40.36 -33.54 2.42
C GLY A 188 -40.48 -34.36 1.12
N ASN A 189 -40.58 -33.70 -0.04
CA ASN A 189 -40.67 -34.36 -1.35
C ASN A 189 -39.27 -34.67 -1.91
N ASP A 190 -38.98 -35.94 -2.22
CA ASP A 190 -37.67 -36.37 -2.77
C ASP A 190 -37.30 -35.64 -4.07
N THR A 191 -38.29 -35.30 -4.91
CA THR A 191 -38.03 -34.57 -6.17
C THR A 191 -37.53 -33.15 -5.92
N ASP A 192 -38.10 -32.47 -4.92
CA ASP A 192 -37.73 -31.10 -4.55
C ASP A 192 -36.40 -31.08 -3.79
N LEU A 193 -36.14 -32.10 -2.96
CA LEU A 193 -34.85 -32.31 -2.29
C LEU A 193 -33.73 -32.60 -3.30
N ALA A 194 -33.99 -33.43 -4.30
CA ALA A 194 -33.02 -33.71 -5.36
C ALA A 194 -32.71 -32.46 -6.20
N SER A 195 -33.73 -31.66 -6.52
CA SER A 195 -33.57 -30.42 -7.28
C SER A 195 -32.86 -29.33 -6.49
N SER A 196 -33.14 -29.20 -5.19
CA SER A 196 -32.45 -28.24 -4.33
C SER A 196 -31.00 -28.63 -4.06
N LEU A 197 -30.69 -29.93 -3.95
CA LEU A 197 -29.31 -30.41 -3.83
C LEU A 197 -28.47 -30.04 -5.07
N ASP A 198 -29.02 -30.24 -6.28
CA ASP A 198 -28.37 -29.84 -7.53
C ASP A 198 -28.16 -28.31 -7.59
N ALA A 199 -29.18 -27.54 -7.19
CA ALA A 199 -29.08 -26.08 -7.12
C ALA A 199 -27.99 -25.61 -6.14
N ILE A 200 -27.89 -26.22 -4.95
CA ILE A 200 -26.83 -25.94 -3.97
C ILE A 200 -25.46 -26.24 -4.57
N GLN A 201 -25.30 -27.38 -5.25
CA GLN A 201 -24.02 -27.76 -5.86
C GLN A 201 -23.61 -26.78 -6.97
N ILE A 202 -24.55 -26.32 -7.79
CA ILE A 202 -24.30 -25.28 -8.81
C ILE A 202 -23.91 -23.96 -8.14
N GLY A 203 -24.62 -23.53 -7.09
CA GLY A 203 -24.30 -22.34 -6.32
C GLY A 203 -22.92 -22.41 -5.65
N GLN A 204 -22.57 -23.56 -5.09
CA GLN A 204 -21.24 -23.81 -4.50
C GLN A 204 -20.15 -23.72 -5.58
N ASN A 205 -20.36 -24.33 -6.75
CA ASN A 205 -19.42 -24.25 -7.87
C ASN A 205 -19.22 -22.79 -8.34
N ARG A 206 -20.28 -21.98 -8.34
CA ARG A 206 -20.17 -20.54 -8.61
C ARG A 206 -19.22 -19.86 -7.63
N VAL A 207 -19.39 -20.10 -6.32
CA VAL A 207 -18.54 -19.53 -5.27
C VAL A 207 -17.08 -19.99 -5.42
N VAL A 208 -16.83 -21.25 -5.76
CA VAL A 208 -15.48 -21.78 -6.02
C VAL A 208 -14.81 -21.03 -7.18
N VAL A 209 -15.54 -20.82 -8.28
CA VAL A 209 -15.02 -20.08 -9.45
C VAL A 209 -14.72 -18.63 -9.10
N GLU A 210 -15.60 -17.96 -8.34
CA GLU A 210 -15.35 -16.58 -7.93
C GLU A 210 -14.21 -16.46 -6.91
N ARG A 211 -14.03 -17.44 -6.01
CA ARG A 211 -12.85 -17.52 -5.13
C ARG A 211 -11.55 -17.67 -5.93
N ALA A 212 -11.54 -18.53 -6.95
CA ALA A 212 -10.38 -18.68 -7.83
C ALA A 212 -10.05 -17.37 -8.58
N LYS A 213 -11.07 -16.69 -9.11
CA LYS A 213 -10.89 -15.37 -9.74
C LYS A 213 -10.37 -14.33 -8.74
N GLN A 214 -10.85 -14.37 -7.49
CA GLN A 214 -10.39 -13.49 -6.44
C GLN A 214 -8.91 -13.73 -6.09
N GLY A 215 -8.47 -14.98 -6.04
CA GLY A 215 -7.06 -15.34 -5.89
C GLY A 215 -6.19 -14.77 -7.02
N VAL A 216 -6.64 -14.86 -8.27
CA VAL A 216 -5.92 -14.24 -9.42
C VAL A 216 -5.83 -12.72 -9.28
N ARG A 217 -6.84 -12.05 -8.73
CA ARG A 217 -6.80 -10.60 -8.45
C ARG A 217 -5.77 -10.28 -7.36
N ALA A 218 -5.72 -11.09 -6.30
CA ALA A 218 -4.75 -10.96 -5.22
C ALA A 218 -3.31 -11.18 -5.70
N ASP A 219 -3.05 -12.24 -6.45
CA ASP A 219 -1.73 -12.53 -7.04
C ASP A 219 -1.24 -11.36 -7.90
N ARG A 220 -2.15 -10.78 -8.69
CA ARG A 220 -1.81 -9.63 -9.52
C ARG A 220 -1.46 -8.38 -8.70
N LEU A 221 -2.09 -8.18 -7.55
CA LEU A 221 -1.73 -7.10 -6.63
C LEU A 221 -0.36 -7.35 -6.00
N ASP A 222 -0.04 -8.60 -5.64
CA ASP A 222 1.27 -8.96 -5.08
C ASP A 222 2.41 -8.75 -6.08
N VAL A 223 2.24 -9.20 -7.32
CA VAL A 223 3.20 -8.97 -8.42
C VAL A 223 3.42 -7.48 -8.65
N ILE A 224 2.35 -6.68 -8.64
CA ILE A 224 2.48 -5.23 -8.80
C ILE A 224 3.14 -4.61 -7.58
N GLY A 225 2.80 -5.04 -6.36
CA GLY A 225 3.42 -4.60 -5.12
C GLY A 225 4.93 -4.83 -5.13
N THR A 226 5.37 -6.02 -5.52
CA THR A 226 6.80 -6.36 -5.66
C THR A 226 7.49 -5.44 -6.67
N ARG A 227 6.92 -5.29 -7.87
CA ARG A 227 7.46 -4.38 -8.90
C ARG A 227 7.55 -2.93 -8.40
N LEU A 228 6.53 -2.49 -7.66
CA LEU A 228 6.48 -1.16 -7.08
C LEU A 228 7.61 -0.96 -6.03
N THR A 229 7.91 -1.97 -5.23
CA THR A 229 9.05 -1.97 -4.30
C THR A 229 10.38 -1.92 -5.06
N ASP A 230 10.56 -2.71 -6.11
CA ASP A 230 11.79 -2.71 -6.91
C ASP A 230 12.06 -1.35 -7.57
N VAL A 231 11.01 -0.71 -8.11
CA VAL A 231 11.10 0.63 -8.70
C VAL A 231 11.50 1.66 -7.64
N ASP A 232 10.93 1.58 -6.44
CA ASP A 232 11.26 2.51 -5.36
C ASP A 232 12.72 2.36 -4.88
N ILE A 233 13.21 1.12 -4.79
CA ILE A 233 14.63 0.83 -4.52
C ILE A 233 15.51 1.46 -5.59
N ASN A 234 15.21 1.24 -6.88
CA ASN A 234 16.01 1.79 -7.96
C ASN A 234 16.01 3.33 -7.99
N LEU A 235 14.87 3.95 -7.70
CA LEU A 235 14.76 5.40 -7.57
C LEU A 235 15.60 5.91 -6.38
N SER A 236 15.57 5.19 -5.25
CA SER A 236 16.36 5.52 -4.06
C SER A 236 17.86 5.40 -4.32
N GLU A 237 18.33 4.28 -4.90
CA GLU A 237 19.74 4.10 -5.28
C GLU A 237 20.23 5.19 -6.24
N ARG A 238 19.39 5.55 -7.22
CA ARG A 238 19.73 6.59 -8.19
C ARG A 238 19.77 7.97 -7.56
N ARG A 239 18.86 8.25 -6.62
CA ARG A 239 18.88 9.48 -5.83
C ARG A 239 20.13 9.54 -4.97
N ASP A 240 20.46 8.46 -4.26
CA ASP A 240 21.65 8.37 -3.42
C ASP A 240 22.92 8.60 -4.25
N THR A 241 23.00 8.05 -5.46
CA THR A 241 24.14 8.29 -6.37
C THR A 241 24.30 9.77 -6.76
N LEU A 242 23.22 10.54 -6.76
CA LEU A 242 23.23 11.97 -7.12
C LEU A 242 23.48 12.90 -5.94
N GLU A 243 23.07 12.53 -4.72
CA GLU A 243 23.13 13.44 -3.55
C GLU A 243 24.05 12.99 -2.41
N SER A 244 24.45 11.72 -2.35
CA SER A 244 25.22 11.18 -1.20
C SER A 244 26.58 11.83 -1.02
N ALA A 245 26.91 12.13 0.24
CA ALA A 245 28.21 12.62 0.63
C ALA A 245 29.20 11.47 0.85
N ASP A 246 30.42 11.58 0.28
CA ASP A 246 31.57 10.85 0.81
C ASP A 246 31.96 11.48 2.15
N LEU A 247 31.37 10.95 3.24
CA LEU A 247 31.60 11.43 4.59
C LEU A 247 33.08 11.43 4.98
N THR A 248 33.90 10.52 4.43
CA THR A 248 35.35 10.50 4.72
C THR A 248 35.99 11.77 4.20
N THR A 249 35.72 12.09 2.93
CA THR A 249 36.23 13.29 2.28
C THR A 249 35.64 14.56 2.92
N VAL A 250 34.34 14.61 3.16
CA VAL A 250 33.66 15.78 3.74
C VAL A 250 34.16 16.06 5.17
N ILE A 251 34.28 15.04 6.03
CA ILE A 251 34.80 15.20 7.40
C ILE A 251 36.24 15.69 7.38
N SER A 252 37.08 15.13 6.48
CA SER A 252 38.48 15.54 6.36
C SER A 252 38.61 17.01 5.95
N ASN A 253 37.83 17.44 4.95
CA ASN A 253 37.79 18.82 4.47
C ASN A 253 37.26 19.78 5.54
N ALA A 254 36.17 19.43 6.23
CA ALA A 254 35.59 20.25 7.29
C ALA A 254 36.59 20.46 8.45
N LYS A 255 37.32 19.41 8.85
CA LYS A 255 38.38 19.52 9.87
C LYS A 255 39.55 20.40 9.42
N ALA A 256 39.98 20.26 8.16
CA ALA A 256 41.03 21.10 7.60
C ALA A 256 40.61 22.58 7.56
N GLN A 257 39.36 22.86 7.16
CA GLN A 257 38.80 24.21 7.13
C GLN A 257 38.66 24.83 8.52
N LEU A 258 38.23 24.05 9.53
CA LEU A 258 38.18 24.49 10.94
C LEU A 258 39.58 24.89 11.43
N LEU A 259 40.57 24.04 11.22
CA LEU A 259 41.96 24.34 11.59
C LEU A 259 42.50 25.57 10.86
N GLN A 260 42.15 25.73 9.58
CA GLN A 260 42.52 26.91 8.81
C GLN A 260 41.86 28.19 9.36
N LEU A 261 40.59 28.11 9.79
CA LEU A 261 39.87 29.24 10.38
C LEU A 261 40.50 29.66 11.72
N GLU A 262 40.81 28.69 12.59
CA GLU A 262 41.48 28.93 13.87
C GLU A 262 42.86 29.59 13.67
N ALA A 263 43.63 29.12 12.68
CA ALA A 263 44.92 29.69 12.32
C ALA A 263 44.79 31.11 11.77
N ALA A 264 43.81 31.36 10.88
CA ALA A 264 43.54 32.68 10.31
C ALA A 264 43.11 33.70 11.39
N GLN A 265 42.24 33.30 12.32
CA GLN A 265 41.83 34.13 13.45
C GLN A 265 43.01 34.47 14.38
N SER A 266 43.86 33.48 14.66
CA SER A 266 45.07 33.68 15.46
C SER A 266 46.07 34.63 14.79
N ALA A 267 46.28 34.50 13.49
CA ALA A 267 47.14 35.42 12.72
C ALA A 267 46.56 36.83 12.64
N PHE A 268 45.25 36.95 12.41
CA PHE A 268 44.53 38.24 12.38
C PHE A 268 44.63 38.98 13.72
N ALA A 269 44.49 38.27 14.84
CA ALA A 269 44.67 38.85 16.18
C ALA A 269 46.08 39.43 16.40
N ARG A 270 47.13 38.73 15.92
CA ARG A 270 48.52 39.20 16.02
C ARG A 270 48.79 40.43 15.14
N ILE A 271 48.26 40.45 13.91
CA ILE A 271 48.42 41.58 12.99
C ILE A 271 47.73 42.83 13.54
N ASN A 272 46.50 42.70 14.07
CA ASN A 272 45.79 43.83 14.68
C ASN A 272 46.55 44.44 15.87
N GLN A 273 47.16 43.61 16.71
CA GLN A 273 48.00 44.10 17.83
C GLN A 273 49.19 44.93 17.33
N GLN A 274 49.92 44.46 16.30
CA GLN A 274 51.06 45.21 15.74
C GLN A 274 50.64 46.52 15.07
N THR A 275 49.51 46.53 14.35
CA THR A 275 49.02 47.75 13.69
C THR A 275 48.53 48.82 14.66
N LEU A 276 48.09 48.42 15.87
CA LEU A 276 47.75 49.36 16.92
C LEU A 276 49.03 49.99 17.50
N PHE A 277 50.07 49.20 17.80
CA PHE A 277 51.35 49.74 18.25
C PHE A 277 51.96 50.74 17.26
N ASP A 278 51.88 50.47 15.95
CA ASP A 278 52.38 51.33 14.87
C ASP A 278 51.53 52.61 14.65
N LEU A 279 50.34 52.71 15.27
CA LEU A 279 49.44 53.87 15.18
C LEU A 279 49.58 54.84 16.36
N ILE A 280 50.14 54.38 17.49
CA ILE A 280 50.37 55.16 18.73
C ILE A 280 51.85 55.50 18.99
N SER A 281 52.78 54.95 18.20
CA SER A 281 54.20 55.34 18.16
C SER A 281 54.48 56.36 17.05
#